data_AF-A0A379WC74-F1
#
_entry.id   AF-A0A379WC74-F1
#
_cell.length_a   1.000
_cell.length_b   1.000
_cell.length_c   1.000
_cell.angle_alpha   90.00
_cell.angle_beta   90.00
_cell.angle_gamma   90.00
#
_symmetry.space_group_name_H-M   'P 1'
#
loop_
_entity.id
_entity.type
_entity.pdbx_description
1 polymer ?
#
loop_
_entity_poly.entity_id
_entity_poly.type
_entity_poly.pdbx_seq_one_letter_code
_entity_poly.pdbx_strand_id
1 'polypeptide(L)'
;MPNGDQYYGFPAENDELKIGKHNGGQRIQAQEERKPFAAVASDGAEAFPFLRNVLPGIGGCLHGAACTYDNSPDEDFIIDTLPGHENTLVITGLSGHGFKFAPVLGEIAADFALGKTPSFDLTPFRLSRFSQ
;
A
#
# COMPACT_ATOMS: atom_id res chain seq x y z
N MET A 1 9.19 -12.14 -9.33
CA MET A 1 9.10 -13.24 -10.31
C MET A 1 9.81 -12.83 -11.60
N PRO A 2 10.25 -13.76 -12.47
CA PRO A 2 10.95 -13.40 -13.71
C PRO A 2 10.18 -12.45 -14.64
N ASN A 3 8.85 -12.44 -14.56
CA ASN A 3 7.98 -11.52 -15.30
C ASN A 3 7.81 -10.13 -14.65
N GLY A 4 8.56 -9.82 -13.58
CA GLY A 4 8.42 -8.57 -12.82
C GLY A 4 7.35 -8.59 -11.73
N ASP A 5 6.52 -9.65 -11.61
CA ASP A 5 5.51 -9.71 -10.55
C ASP A 5 6.16 -9.72 -9.16
N GLN A 6 5.57 -8.98 -8.23
CA GLN A 6 6.01 -8.85 -6.85
C GLN A 6 4.94 -9.42 -5.93
N TYR A 7 5.38 -10.18 -4.93
CA TYR A 7 4.53 -10.78 -3.91
C TYR A 7 5.13 -10.50 -2.55
N TYR A 8 4.28 -10.28 -1.56
CA TYR A 8 4.68 -10.19 -0.16
C TYR A 8 3.99 -11.30 0.63
N GLY A 9 4.60 -11.68 1.76
CA GLY A 9 4.09 -12.76 2.59
C GLY A 9 4.45 -12.57 4.06
N PHE A 10 3.72 -13.29 4.90
CA PHE A 10 3.97 -13.38 6.33
C PHE A 10 4.19 -14.85 6.71
N PRO A 11 4.97 -15.15 7.77
CA PRO A 11 5.09 -16.51 8.29
C PRO A 11 3.73 -17.13 8.59
N ALA A 12 3.67 -18.45 8.58
CA ALA A 12 2.43 -19.15 8.90
C ALA A 12 2.04 -18.92 10.36
N GLU A 13 0.76 -18.62 10.58
CA GLU A 13 0.13 -18.49 11.89
C GLU A 13 -1.11 -19.37 11.90
N ASN A 14 -1.29 -20.21 12.93
CA ASN A 14 -2.38 -21.22 12.99
C ASN A 14 -2.46 -22.12 11.73
N ASP A 15 -1.31 -22.53 11.20
CA ASP A 15 -1.18 -23.29 9.95
C ASP A 15 -1.64 -22.55 8.67
N GLU A 16 -1.78 -21.21 8.74
CA GLU A 16 -2.22 -20.38 7.62
C GLU A 16 -1.11 -19.44 7.15
N LEU A 17 -0.73 -19.54 5.87
CA LEU A 17 0.23 -18.64 5.23
C LEU A 17 -0.49 -17.49 4.54
N LYS A 18 -0.14 -16.24 4.87
CA LYS A 18 -0.66 -15.05 4.17
C LYS A 18 0.26 -14.64 3.02
N ILE A 19 -0.29 -14.51 1.82
CA ILE A 19 0.39 -14.00 0.62
C ILE A 19 -0.51 -12.97 -0.07
N GLY A 20 0.09 -11.93 -0.66
CA GLY A 20 -0.59 -11.00 -1.55
C GLY A 20 0.28 -10.62 -2.73
N LYS A 21 -0.32 -10.42 -3.91
CA LYS A 21 0.36 -9.80 -5.05
C LYS A 21 0.40 -8.29 -4.85
N HIS A 22 1.57 -7.67 -5.09
CA HIS A 22 1.75 -6.22 -4.90
C HIS A 22 1.40 -5.44 -6.17
N ASN A 23 1.92 -5.86 -7.33
CA ASN A 23 1.72 -5.19 -8.61
C ASN A 23 0.56 -5.82 -9.40
N GLY A 24 -0.63 -5.26 -9.22
CA GLY A 24 -1.87 -5.75 -9.81
C GLY A 24 -3.07 -4.95 -9.29
N GLY A 25 -4.16 -5.65 -8.98
CA GLY A 25 -5.35 -5.03 -8.42
C GLY A 25 -6.25 -4.35 -9.45
N GLN A 26 -7.50 -4.10 -9.03
CA GLN A 26 -8.51 -3.43 -9.84
C GLN A 26 -8.57 -1.96 -9.48
N ARG A 27 -8.72 -1.11 -10.50
CA ARG A 27 -9.01 0.30 -10.27
C ARG A 27 -10.46 0.44 -9.84
N ILE A 28 -10.67 1.10 -8.70
CA ILE A 28 -11.98 1.51 -8.21
C ILE A 28 -12.04 3.03 -8.08
N GLN A 29 -13.24 3.60 -8.20
CA GLN A 29 -13.51 5.03 -8.05
C GLN A 29 -14.38 5.35 -6.83
N ALA A 30 -15.15 4.38 -6.34
CA ALA A 30 -16.05 4.52 -5.20
C ALA A 30 -15.84 3.39 -4.18
N GLN A 31 -16.17 3.66 -2.91
CA GLN A 31 -15.96 2.69 -1.83
C GLN A 31 -16.79 1.41 -2.03
N GLU A 32 -17.98 1.52 -2.60
CA GLU A 32 -18.93 0.43 -2.86
C GLU A 32 -18.46 -0.53 -3.97
N GLU A 33 -17.48 -0.10 -4.77
CA GLU A 33 -16.86 -0.93 -5.79
C GLU A 33 -15.87 -1.93 -5.18
N ARG A 34 -15.36 -1.68 -3.96
CA ARG A 34 -14.53 -2.64 -3.23
C ARG A 34 -15.37 -3.83 -2.77
N LYS A 35 -15.45 -4.85 -3.62
CA LYS A 35 -16.19 -6.08 -3.32
C LYS A 35 -15.49 -6.89 -2.22
N PRO A 36 -16.24 -7.65 -1.40
CA PRO A 36 -15.66 -8.61 -0.48
C PRO A 36 -14.78 -9.63 -1.21
N PHE A 37 -13.81 -10.20 -0.49
CA PHE A 37 -12.96 -11.26 -1.03
C PHE A 37 -13.82 -12.42 -1.56
N ALA A 38 -13.36 -13.04 -2.65
CA ALA A 38 -14.03 -14.10 -3.42
C ALA A 38 -15.27 -13.68 -4.23
N ALA A 39 -15.67 -12.40 -4.18
CA ALA A 39 -16.65 -11.87 -5.13
C ALA A 39 -16.04 -11.65 -6.52
N VAL A 40 -14.71 -11.54 -6.61
CA VAL A 40 -13.96 -11.45 -7.86
C VAL A 40 -13.25 -12.77 -8.12
N ALA A 41 -13.37 -13.28 -9.35
CA ALA A 41 -12.85 -14.61 -9.72
C ALA A 41 -11.33 -14.79 -9.54
N SER A 42 -10.54 -13.71 -9.62
CA SER A 42 -9.08 -13.75 -9.47
C SER A 42 -8.60 -13.97 -8.03
N ASP A 43 -9.40 -13.59 -7.02
CA ASP A 43 -8.96 -13.44 -5.63
C ASP A 43 -8.28 -14.71 -5.07
N GLY A 44 -8.91 -15.87 -5.27
CA GLY A 44 -8.40 -17.14 -4.74
C GLY A 44 -7.20 -17.71 -5.49
N ALA A 45 -6.92 -17.22 -6.70
CA ALA A 45 -5.88 -17.75 -7.59
C ALA A 45 -4.71 -16.79 -7.81
N GLU A 46 -4.81 -15.53 -7.37
CA GLU A 46 -3.82 -14.49 -7.68
C GLU A 46 -2.40 -14.82 -7.19
N ALA A 47 -2.29 -15.50 -6.04
CA ALA A 47 -1.01 -15.92 -5.47
C ALA A 47 -0.45 -17.23 -6.06
N PHE A 48 -1.24 -17.99 -6.84
CA PHE A 48 -0.86 -19.33 -7.28
C PHE A 48 0.41 -19.37 -8.16
N PRO A 49 0.66 -18.42 -9.07
CA PRO A 49 1.92 -18.39 -9.82
C PRO A 49 3.16 -18.32 -8.93
N PHE A 50 3.10 -17.60 -7.81
CA PHE A 50 4.17 -17.57 -6.82
C PHE A 50 4.21 -18.86 -6.00
N LEU A 51 3.09 -19.26 -5.41
CA LEU A 51 2.99 -20.41 -4.52
C LEU A 51 3.49 -21.70 -5.19
N ARG A 52 3.07 -21.97 -6.43
CA ARG A 52 3.44 -23.21 -7.13
C ARG A 52 4.93 -23.31 -7.49
N ASN A 53 5.59 -22.16 -7.67
CA ASN A 53 7.00 -22.12 -8.06
C ASN A 53 7.96 -21.96 -6.87
N VAL A 54 7.54 -21.24 -5.82
CA VAL A 54 8.41 -20.85 -4.70
C VAL A 54 8.10 -21.64 -3.42
N LEU A 55 6.83 -21.98 -3.19
CA LEU A 55 6.36 -22.68 -1.98
C LEU A 55 5.44 -23.86 -2.35
N PRO A 56 5.94 -24.87 -3.09
CA PRO A 56 5.11 -25.88 -3.74
C PRO A 56 4.31 -26.76 -2.76
N GLY A 57 4.73 -26.85 -1.49
CA GLY A 57 4.05 -27.60 -0.44
C GLY A 57 2.81 -26.90 0.14
N ILE A 58 2.48 -25.69 -0.31
CA ILE A 58 1.30 -24.96 0.16
C ILE A 58 0.04 -25.45 -0.56
N GLY A 59 -1.03 -25.63 0.22
CA GLY A 59 -2.35 -26.09 -0.21
C GLY A 59 -3.15 -25.05 -1.01
N GLY A 60 -4.46 -25.01 -0.75
CA GLY A 60 -5.39 -24.04 -1.35
C GLY A 60 -5.58 -22.79 -0.49
N CYS A 61 -6.30 -21.80 -1.03
CA CYS A 61 -6.70 -20.61 -0.29
C CYS A 61 -7.80 -20.98 0.73
N LEU A 62 -7.59 -20.63 2.01
CA LEU A 62 -8.56 -20.89 3.10
C LEU A 62 -9.57 -19.74 3.24
N HIS A 63 -9.07 -18.51 3.24
CA HIS A 63 -9.84 -17.26 3.32
C HIS A 63 -8.99 -16.08 2.83
N GLY A 64 -9.58 -14.89 2.79
CA GLY A 64 -8.88 -13.68 2.37
C GLY A 64 -9.63 -12.41 2.75
N ALA A 65 -9.04 -11.27 2.39
CA ALA A 65 -9.58 -9.96 2.70
C ALA A 65 -9.46 -9.03 1.49
N ALA A 66 -10.45 -8.14 1.33
CA ALA A 66 -10.39 -7.06 0.36
C ALA A 66 -9.78 -5.80 0.98
N CYS A 67 -8.75 -5.25 0.34
CA CYS A 67 -8.01 -4.06 0.77
C CYS A 67 -7.90 -3.07 -0.40
N THR A 68 -7.42 -1.85 -0.13
CA THR A 68 -7.18 -0.80 -1.14
C THR A 68 -5.79 -0.23 -0.96
N TYR A 69 -5.11 0.04 -2.09
CA TYR A 69 -3.90 0.86 -2.10
C TYR A 69 -4.27 2.31 -2.40
N ASP A 70 -3.56 3.24 -1.74
CA ASP A 70 -3.63 4.68 -1.99
C ASP A 70 -2.49 5.08 -2.93
N ASN A 71 -2.66 4.87 -4.23
CA ASN A 71 -1.57 4.97 -5.22
C ASN A 71 -1.35 6.41 -5.68
N SER A 72 -0.11 6.89 -5.57
CA SER A 72 0.38 8.05 -6.32
C SER A 72 0.86 7.63 -7.73
N PRO A 73 0.98 8.55 -8.70
CA PRO A 73 1.42 8.22 -10.06
C PRO A 73 2.83 7.61 -10.15
N ASP A 74 3.72 7.94 -9.22
CA ASP A 74 5.10 7.42 -9.16
C ASP A 74 5.31 6.38 -8.04
N GLU A 75 4.23 5.96 -7.38
CA GLU A 75 4.21 5.02 -6.24
C GLU A 75 5.01 5.48 -4.99
N ASP A 76 5.50 6.72 -4.98
CA ASP A 76 6.13 7.36 -3.82
C ASP A 76 5.13 8.19 -3.01
N PHE A 77 5.44 8.42 -1.73
CA PHE A 77 4.56 9.14 -0.82
C PHE A 77 4.31 10.58 -1.25
N ILE A 78 3.18 11.11 -0.80
CA ILE A 78 2.87 12.54 -0.83
C ILE A 78 2.80 13.00 0.63
N ILE A 79 3.79 13.78 1.05
CA ILE A 79 3.91 14.37 2.38
C ILE A 79 4.21 15.85 2.18
N ASP A 80 3.15 16.66 2.15
CA ASP A 80 3.27 18.08 1.83
C ASP A 80 2.11 18.87 2.43
N THR A 81 2.26 20.19 2.48
CA THR A 81 1.16 21.10 2.82
C THR A 81 0.15 21.18 1.68
N LEU A 82 -1.12 21.35 2.04
CA LEU A 82 -2.18 21.53 1.05
C LEU A 82 -1.98 22.87 0.31
N PRO A 83 -2.01 22.91 -1.04
CA PRO A 83 -1.84 24.16 -1.78
C PRO A 83 -2.83 25.24 -1.34
N GLY A 84 -2.32 26.43 -0.99
CA GLY A 84 -3.11 27.53 -0.45
C GLY A 84 -3.42 27.44 1.06
N HIS A 85 -2.99 26.38 1.74
CA HIS A 85 -3.25 26.11 3.15
C HIS A 85 -2.00 25.56 3.87
N GLU A 86 -1.02 26.44 4.11
CA GLU A 86 0.26 26.08 4.77
C GLU A 86 0.10 25.51 6.19
N ASN A 87 -1.07 25.70 6.82
CA ASN A 87 -1.40 25.18 8.14
C ASN A 87 -1.99 23.76 8.12
N THR A 88 -2.10 23.13 6.95
CA THR A 88 -2.70 21.80 6.79
C THR A 88 -1.71 20.87 6.08
N LEU A 89 -1.20 19.88 6.82
CA LEU A 89 -0.36 18.81 6.28
C LEU A 89 -1.22 17.68 5.73
N VAL A 90 -0.87 17.17 4.56
CA VAL A 90 -1.48 16.00 3.93
C VAL A 90 -0.46 14.87 3.82
N ILE A 91 -0.88 13.67 4.22
CA ILE A 91 -0.11 12.42 4.07
C ILE A 91 -0.99 11.44 3.29
N THR A 92 -0.64 11.17 2.04
CA THR A 92 -1.38 10.29 1.11
C THR A 92 -0.41 9.68 0.08
N GLY A 93 -0.90 8.92 -0.90
CA GLY A 93 -0.05 8.31 -1.92
C GLY A 93 0.87 7.22 -1.36
N LEU A 94 0.44 6.52 -0.31
CA LEU A 94 1.28 5.53 0.39
C LEU A 94 1.48 4.20 -0.37
N SER A 95 0.82 4.05 -1.52
CA SER A 95 1.08 3.10 -2.60
C SER A 95 1.33 1.65 -2.17
N GLY A 96 0.58 1.20 -1.17
CA GLY A 96 0.63 -0.19 -0.68
C GLY A 96 1.80 -0.54 0.24
N HIS A 97 2.67 0.42 0.56
CA HIS A 97 3.87 0.18 1.38
C HIS A 97 4.01 1.10 2.60
N GLY A 98 3.01 1.94 2.86
CA GLY A 98 3.02 2.95 3.93
C GLY A 98 2.93 2.47 5.39
N PHE A 99 2.30 1.33 5.68
CA PHE A 99 1.98 0.99 7.09
C PHE A 99 3.22 0.89 7.99
N LYS A 100 4.35 0.40 7.46
CA LYS A 100 5.62 0.32 8.22
C LYS A 100 6.15 1.69 8.64
N PHE A 101 5.70 2.77 7.99
CA PHE A 101 6.08 4.15 8.28
C PHE A 101 5.06 4.88 9.15
N ALA A 102 3.92 4.27 9.49
CA ALA A 102 2.86 4.95 10.25
C ALA A 102 3.37 5.61 11.56
N PRO A 103 4.27 4.99 12.35
CA PRO A 103 4.82 5.65 13.54
C PRO A 103 5.60 6.94 13.22
N VAL A 104 6.51 6.90 12.23
CA VAL A 104 7.34 8.07 11.87
C VAL A 104 6.54 9.14 11.14
N LEU A 105 5.52 8.76 10.36
CA LEU A 105 4.58 9.70 9.75
C LEU A 105 3.78 10.45 10.82
N GLY A 106 3.41 9.76 11.91
CA GLY A 106 2.79 10.38 13.08
C GLY A 106 3.71 11.38 13.78
N GLU A 107 5.00 11.07 13.92
CA GLU A 107 6.01 11.98 14.46
C GLU A 107 6.15 13.25 13.59
N ILE A 108 6.27 13.09 12.27
CA ILE A 108 6.33 14.20 11.31
C ILE A 108 5.07 15.09 11.42
N ALA A 109 3.88 14.47 11.50
CA ALA A 109 2.63 15.21 11.63
C ALA A 109 2.53 15.96 12.97
N ALA A 110 3.03 15.37 14.06
CA ALA A 110 3.07 16.00 15.37
C ALA A 110 4.06 17.18 15.39
N ASP A 111 5.24 17.04 14.79
CA ASP A 111 6.22 18.10 14.66
C ASP A 111 5.67 19.27 13.83
N PHE A 112 5.00 18.97 12.71
CA PHE A 112 4.30 19.98 11.92
C PHE A 112 3.25 20.73 12.76
N ALA A 113 2.41 20.01 13.51
CA ALA A 113 1.39 20.63 14.36
C ALA A 113 1.96 21.52 15.47
N LEU A 114 3.20 21.24 15.90
CA LEU A 114 3.94 22.04 16.89
C LEU A 114 4.81 23.14 16.28
N GLY A 115 4.78 23.32 14.95
CA GLY A 115 5.61 24.30 14.24
C GLY A 115 7.10 23.97 14.25
N LYS A 116 7.46 22.70 14.45
CA LYS A 116 8.84 22.22 14.43
C LYS A 116 9.24 21.81 13.02
N THR A 117 10.53 21.95 12.72
CA THR A 117 11.10 21.41 11.48
C THR A 117 11.25 19.90 11.60
N PRO A 118 10.73 19.11 10.65
CA PRO A 118 10.93 17.66 10.63
C PRO A 118 12.42 17.30 10.56
N SER A 119 12.80 16.20 11.22
CA SER A 119 14.19 15.71 11.21
C SER A 119 14.63 15.08 9.87
N PHE A 120 13.70 14.90 8.93
CA PHE A 120 13.94 14.24 7.65
C PHE A 120 13.76 15.22 6.49
N ASP A 121 14.51 15.02 5.40
CA ASP A 121 14.25 15.72 4.14
C ASP A 121 13.03 15.10 3.43
N LEU A 122 11.94 15.84 3.42
CA LEU A 122 10.68 15.45 2.78
C LEU A 122 10.55 15.98 1.34
N THR A 123 11.58 16.62 0.80
CA THR A 123 11.59 17.15 -0.57
C THR A 123 11.23 16.11 -1.64
N PRO A 124 11.69 14.84 -1.56
CA PRO A 124 11.27 13.80 -2.49
C PRO A 124 9.77 13.49 -2.46
N PHE A 125 9.05 13.86 -1.39
CA PHE A 125 7.63 13.55 -1.18
C PHE A 125 6.70 14.73 -1.45
N ARG A 126 7.20 15.82 -2.05
CA ARG A 126 6.39 17.01 -2.37
C ARG A 126 5.30 16.74 -3.40
N LEU A 127 4.17 17.43 -3.26
CA LEU A 127 3.07 17.39 -4.22
C LEU A 127 3.46 17.99 -5.58
N SER A 128 4.42 18.92 -5.59
CA SER A 128 4.91 19.60 -6.79
C SER A 128 5.51 18.67 -7.85
N ARG A 129 5.78 17.40 -7.54
CA ARG A 129 6.21 16.39 -8.52
C ARG A 129 5.21 16.20 -9.67
N PHE A 130 3.93 16.51 -9.41
CA PHE A 130 2.84 16.34 -10.37
C PHE A 130 2.26 17.66 -10.88
N SER A 131 2.87 18.80 -10.53
CA SER A 131 2.48 20.12 -11.03
C SER A 131 3.14 20.36 -12.39
N GLN A 132 2.37 20.13 -13.45
CA GLN A 132 2.63 20.59 -14.81
C GLN A 132 1.51 21.54 -15.21
#